data_AF-A0A969KJU1-F1
#
_entry.id   AF-A0A969KJU1-F1
#
_cell.length_a   1.000
_cell.length_b   1.000
_cell.length_c   1.000
_cell.angle_alpha   90.00
_cell.angle_beta   90.00
_cell.angle_gamma   90.00
#
_symmetry.space_group_name_H-M   'P 1'
#
loop_
_entity.id
_entity.type
_entity.pdbx_description
1 polymer ?
#
loop_
_entity_poly.entity_id
_entity_poly.type
_entity_poly.pdbx_seq_one_letter_code
_entity_poly.pdbx_strand_id
1 'polypeptide(L)'
;MIGFITFVLLITPWVIRNSLLHGKLTGIETSMGYNLYLGYHPEGNGSFIFGPSLDLLTIMDDSERDHVGTQKAIEFIRDQPERFIPLAFNRLSFFFGLEKRVLIYFYSNNLLGYIPQPILLTIAFILLFPFMAICIFAVFGLLSLRRNHQTALLFLLFIWYLLPHIFILSEDRFHLALIPYIAILASYGFTLLFAKELNFKKWQTITCIILICLLLLNWGSELNRDREKIAVILSPIGNTAGFPY
;
A
#
# COMPACT_ATOMS: atom_id res chain seq x y z
N MET A 1 -28.88 12.80 0.94
CA MET A 1 -28.94 14.21 1.39
C MET A 1 -28.45 14.39 2.82
N ILE A 2 -29.02 13.70 3.81
CA ILE A 2 -28.58 13.77 5.23
C ILE A 2 -27.09 13.47 5.40
N GLY A 3 -26.59 12.35 4.86
CA GLY A 3 -25.16 12.00 4.99
C GLY A 3 -24.18 13.03 4.41
N PHE A 4 -24.55 13.70 3.32
CA PHE A 4 -23.73 14.77 2.74
C PHE A 4 -23.72 16.01 3.62
N ILE A 5 -24.88 16.40 4.15
CA ILE A 5 -25.00 17.52 5.09
C ILE A 5 -24.19 17.21 6.36
N THR A 6 -24.29 16.00 6.90
CA THR A 6 -23.48 15.56 8.05
C THR A 6 -21.98 15.63 7.75
N PHE A 7 -21.54 15.14 6.58
CA PHE A 7 -20.15 15.21 6.16
C PHE A 7 -19.63 16.65 6.10
N VAL A 8 -20.38 17.56 5.46
CA VAL A 8 -20.02 18.98 5.37
C VAL A 8 -19.96 19.61 6.75
N LEU A 9 -20.96 19.38 7.61
CA LEU A 9 -20.99 19.93 8.97
C LEU A 9 -19.84 19.43 9.85
N LEU A 10 -19.37 18.19 9.66
CA LEU A 10 -18.26 17.63 10.43
C LEU A 10 -16.89 18.13 9.96
N ILE A 11 -16.70 18.30 8.65
CA ILE A 11 -15.40 18.66 8.08
C ILE A 11 -15.15 20.16 8.04
N THR A 12 -16.21 20.94 7.79
CA THR A 12 -16.08 22.39 7.61
C THR A 12 -15.44 23.10 8.81
N PRO A 13 -15.75 22.77 10.08
CA PRO A 13 -15.09 23.39 11.23
C PRO A 13 -13.56 23.20 11.23
N TRP A 14 -13.07 22.03 10.83
CA TRP A 14 -11.63 21.75 10.72
C TRP A 14 -10.98 22.53 9.60
N VAL A 15 -11.62 22.56 8.42
CA VAL A 15 -11.15 23.34 7.27
C VAL A 15 -11.09 24.84 7.61
N ILE A 16 -12.11 25.38 8.28
CA ILE A 16 -12.12 26.78 8.73
C ILE A 16 -10.99 27.02 9.73
N ARG A 17 -10.86 26.19 10.77
CA ARG A 17 -9.81 26.32 11.79
C ARG A 17 -8.42 26.31 11.18
N ASN A 18 -8.14 25.35 10.28
CA ASN A 18 -6.84 25.25 9.62
C ASN A 18 -6.60 26.44 8.71
N SER A 19 -7.62 26.88 7.98
CA SER A 19 -7.48 28.04 7.09
C SER A 19 -7.19 29.34 7.84
N LEU A 20 -7.81 29.53 9.01
CA LEU A 20 -7.53 30.66 9.88
C LEU A 20 -6.13 30.61 10.48
N LEU A 21 -5.69 29.41 10.90
CA LEU A 21 -4.36 29.22 11.51
C LEU A 21 -3.22 29.48 10.51
N HIS A 22 -3.38 29.04 9.27
CA HIS A 22 -2.35 29.15 8.23
C HIS A 22 -2.51 30.38 7.31
N GLY A 23 -3.56 31.19 7.48
CA GLY A 23 -3.83 32.37 6.66
C GLY A 23 -4.11 32.08 5.18
N LYS A 24 -4.44 30.84 4.82
CA LYS A 24 -4.73 30.37 3.45
C LYS A 24 -5.73 29.23 3.47
N LEU A 25 -6.48 29.01 2.38
CA LEU A 25 -7.44 27.89 2.31
C LEU A 25 -6.71 26.56 2.50
N THR A 26 -6.98 25.91 3.62
CA THR A 26 -6.29 24.69 4.06
C THR A 26 -7.31 23.62 4.42
N GLY A 27 -7.12 22.42 3.88
CA GLY A 27 -8.00 21.27 4.12
C GLY A 27 -7.87 20.69 5.53
N ILE A 28 -8.24 19.41 5.68
CA ILE A 28 -8.11 18.69 6.96
C ILE A 28 -6.64 18.43 7.31
N GLU A 29 -5.81 18.19 6.30
CA GLU A 29 -4.42 17.76 6.45
C GLU A 29 -3.47 18.68 5.65
N THR A 30 -2.27 18.92 6.21
CA THR A 30 -1.18 19.74 5.64
C THR A 30 0.09 18.92 5.37
N SER A 31 -0.05 17.60 5.21
CA SER A 31 1.07 16.69 4.95
C SER A 31 1.16 16.27 3.47
N MET A 32 0.19 16.70 2.65
CA MET A 32 0.04 16.25 1.27
C MET A 32 1.30 16.53 0.46
N GLY A 33 1.84 17.74 0.54
CA GLY A 33 3.05 18.14 -0.14
C GLY A 33 4.28 17.36 0.30
N TYR A 34 4.37 17.02 1.59
CA TYR A 34 5.44 16.15 2.10
C TYR A 34 5.33 14.74 1.51
N ASN A 35 4.13 14.16 1.49
CA ASN A 35 3.90 12.83 0.91
C ASN A 35 4.12 12.82 -0.60
N LEU A 36 3.72 13.88 -1.30
CA LEU A 36 4.00 14.07 -2.73
C LEU A 36 5.51 14.14 -2.99
N TYR A 37 6.25 14.91 -2.20
CA TYR A 37 7.70 14.99 -2.30
C TYR A 37 8.36 13.61 -2.17
N LEU A 38 7.96 12.83 -1.17
CA LEU A 38 8.49 11.48 -0.99
C LEU A 38 8.15 10.56 -2.15
N GLY A 39 6.90 10.60 -2.60
CA GLY A 39 6.42 9.81 -3.72
C GLY A 39 7.13 10.13 -5.03
N TYR A 40 7.49 11.41 -5.23
CA TYR A 40 8.07 11.95 -6.45
C TYR A 40 9.51 12.44 -6.25
N HIS A 41 10.26 11.81 -5.35
CA HIS A 41 11.68 12.11 -5.19
C HIS A 41 12.48 11.51 -6.36
N PRO A 42 13.56 12.16 -6.86
CA PRO A 42 14.40 11.61 -7.94
C PRO A 42 14.96 10.22 -7.65
N GLU A 43 15.34 9.96 -6.40
CA GLU A 43 15.83 8.65 -5.93
C GLU A 43 14.69 7.66 -5.59
N GLY A 44 13.44 8.14 -5.65
CA GLY A 44 12.22 7.39 -5.33
C GLY A 44 11.92 6.28 -6.33
N ASN A 45 11.49 5.12 -5.84
CA ASN A 45 11.00 4.01 -6.66
C ASN A 45 9.47 3.84 -6.57
N GLY A 46 8.77 4.71 -5.84
CA GLY A 46 7.35 4.64 -5.55
C GLY A 46 7.02 4.20 -4.13
N SER A 47 7.97 3.60 -3.41
CA SER A 47 7.87 3.31 -1.98
C SER A 47 8.47 4.45 -1.15
N PHE A 48 8.25 4.39 0.16
CA PHE A 48 8.97 5.21 1.13
C PHE A 48 10.49 4.92 1.08
N ILE A 49 11.30 5.98 1.13
CA ILE A 49 12.77 5.91 1.28
C ILE A 49 13.18 6.81 2.44
N PHE A 50 13.93 6.25 3.39
CA PHE A 50 14.27 6.95 4.63
C PHE A 50 15.09 8.23 4.43
N GLY A 51 16.11 8.22 3.55
CA GLY A 51 16.95 9.41 3.32
C GLY A 51 16.14 10.65 2.93
N PRO A 52 15.42 10.63 1.79
CA PRO A 52 14.57 11.74 1.35
C PRO A 52 13.49 12.16 2.34
N SER A 53 13.07 11.27 3.25
CA SER A 53 12.10 11.60 4.30
C SER A 53 12.60 12.66 5.29
N LEU A 54 13.91 12.88 5.37
CA LEU A 54 14.50 13.85 6.29
C LEU A 54 14.63 15.26 5.69
N ASP A 55 14.63 15.38 4.36
CA ASP A 55 14.99 16.64 3.66
C ASP A 55 14.11 17.82 4.07
N LEU A 56 12.81 17.58 4.21
CA LEU A 56 11.83 18.62 4.52
C LEU A 56 11.52 18.74 6.01
N LEU A 57 12.06 17.87 6.87
CA LEU A 57 11.78 17.91 8.31
C LEU A 57 12.41 19.11 9.02
N THR A 58 13.41 19.74 8.39
CA THR A 58 14.02 20.98 8.86
C THR A 58 13.07 22.19 8.77
N ILE A 59 12.05 22.12 7.91
CA ILE A 59 11.01 23.14 7.77
C ILE A 59 9.97 22.90 8.86
N MET A 60 10.01 23.67 9.94
CA MET A 60 9.15 23.46 11.12
C MET A 60 7.70 23.90 10.92
N ASP A 61 7.45 24.83 9.99
CA ASP A 61 6.08 25.22 9.64
C ASP A 61 5.47 24.22 8.65
N ASP A 62 4.40 23.52 9.07
CA ASP A 62 3.74 22.51 8.25
C ASP A 62 3.19 23.08 6.95
N SER A 63 2.77 24.35 6.95
CA SER A 63 2.21 25.02 5.78
C SER A 63 3.25 25.30 4.71
N GLU A 64 4.44 25.74 5.14
CA GLU A 64 5.61 25.94 4.31
C GLU A 64 6.15 24.61 3.80
N ARG A 65 6.23 23.59 4.67
CA ARG A 65 6.67 22.23 4.29
C ARG A 65 5.77 21.64 3.21
N ASP A 66 4.46 21.77 3.35
CA ASP A 66 3.47 21.35 2.35
C ASP A 66 3.67 22.07 1.02
N HIS A 67 3.90 23.39 1.07
CA HIS A 67 4.11 24.19 -0.13
C HIS A 67 5.38 23.78 -0.87
N VAL A 68 6.52 23.71 -0.18
CA VAL A 68 7.82 23.33 -0.75
C VAL A 68 7.79 21.90 -1.27
N GLY A 69 7.19 20.96 -0.51
CA GLY A 69 7.07 19.58 -0.95
C GLY A 69 6.21 19.43 -2.21
N THR A 70 5.10 20.16 -2.28
CA THR A 70 4.24 20.20 -3.48
C THR A 70 4.98 20.78 -4.68
N GLN A 71 5.72 21.87 -4.51
CA GLN A 71 6.51 22.47 -5.59
C GLN A 71 7.55 21.50 -6.15
N LYS A 72 8.36 20.87 -5.27
CA LYS A 72 9.36 19.89 -5.67
C LYS A 72 8.76 18.68 -6.39
N ALA A 73 7.59 18.20 -5.95
CA ALA A 73 6.90 17.11 -6.63
C ALA A 73 6.41 17.52 -8.03
N ILE A 74 5.87 18.73 -8.18
CA ILE A 74 5.44 19.27 -9.48
C ILE A 74 6.64 19.45 -10.42
N GLU A 75 7.77 19.98 -9.92
CA GLU A 75 9.03 20.10 -10.67
C GLU A 75 9.48 18.73 -11.17
N PHE A 76 9.53 17.72 -10.30
CA PHE A 76 9.88 16.36 -10.70
C PHE A 76 8.97 15.80 -11.80
N ILE A 77 7.65 15.97 -11.69
CA ILE A 77 6.69 15.48 -12.69
C ILE A 77 6.88 16.19 -14.03
N ARG A 78 7.26 17.47 -14.03
CA ARG A 78 7.54 18.23 -15.25
C ARG A 78 8.86 17.83 -15.89
N ASP A 79 9.88 17.58 -15.08
CA ASP A 79 11.23 17.25 -15.54
C ASP A 79 11.35 15.79 -16.01
N GLN A 80 10.60 14.87 -15.40
CA GLN A 80 10.63 13.42 -15.68
C GLN A 80 9.21 12.83 -15.84
N PRO A 81 8.39 13.32 -16.79
CA PRO A 81 7.00 12.88 -16.96
C PRO A 81 6.89 11.38 -17.31
N GLU A 82 7.90 10.81 -17.96
CA GLU A 82 7.97 9.40 -18.32
C GLU A 82 8.00 8.47 -17.10
N ARG A 83 8.43 8.95 -15.94
CA ARG A 83 8.45 8.16 -14.69
C ARG A 83 7.10 8.09 -14.00
N PHE A 84 6.14 8.94 -14.36
CA PHE A 84 4.83 8.99 -13.69
C PHE A 84 4.09 7.65 -13.71
N ILE A 85 4.00 7.03 -14.89
CA ILE A 85 3.28 5.76 -15.08
C ILE A 85 4.04 4.58 -14.44
N PRO A 86 5.37 4.40 -14.65
CA PRO A 86 6.14 3.39 -13.93
C PRO A 86 6.04 3.52 -12.40
N LEU A 87 6.08 4.73 -11.85
CA LEU A 87 5.93 4.95 -10.41
C LEU A 87 4.53 4.57 -9.90
N ALA A 88 3.48 4.87 -10.66
CA ALA A 88 2.12 4.45 -10.33
C ALA A 88 1.98 2.92 -10.30
N PHE A 89 2.57 2.21 -11.27
CA PHE A 89 2.62 0.75 -11.26
C PHE A 89 3.43 0.19 -10.10
N ASN A 90 4.59 0.78 -9.79
CA ASN A 90 5.40 0.37 -8.65
C ASN A 90 4.64 0.57 -7.34
N ARG A 91 3.93 1.68 -7.17
CA ARG A 91 3.09 1.94 -5.98
C ARG A 91 1.97 0.91 -5.85
N LEU A 92 1.30 0.58 -6.95
CA LEU A 92 0.31 -0.49 -6.95
C LEU A 92 0.93 -1.84 -6.55
N SER A 93 2.14 -2.13 -7.04
CA SER A 93 2.93 -3.31 -6.67
C SER A 93 3.25 -3.33 -5.17
N PHE A 94 3.72 -2.22 -4.61
CA PHE A 94 4.00 -2.07 -3.17
C PHE A 94 2.73 -2.17 -2.31
N PHE A 95 1.60 -1.63 -2.77
CA PHE A 95 0.32 -1.71 -2.06
C PHE A 95 -0.10 -3.16 -1.80
N PHE A 96 0.05 -4.03 -2.81
CA PHE A 96 -0.17 -5.47 -2.68
C PHE A 96 1.10 -6.25 -2.32
N GLY A 97 2.10 -5.58 -1.73
CA GLY A 97 3.35 -6.20 -1.30
C GLY A 97 3.19 -7.05 -0.05
N LEU A 98 4.20 -7.87 0.22
CA LEU A 98 4.26 -8.74 1.40
C LEU A 98 4.66 -7.94 2.65
N GLU A 99 3.97 -8.19 3.77
CA GLU A 99 4.22 -7.57 5.09
C GLU A 99 5.53 -8.07 5.73
N LYS A 100 6.66 -7.70 5.11
CA LYS A 100 8.00 -8.18 5.44
C LYS A 100 8.74 -7.26 6.42
N ARG A 101 8.16 -6.12 6.76
CA ARG A 101 8.76 -5.10 7.65
C ARG A 101 9.26 -5.68 8.98
N VAL A 102 8.46 -6.52 9.61
CA VAL A 102 8.82 -7.18 10.89
C VAL A 102 10.07 -8.05 10.73
N LEU A 103 10.18 -8.78 9.62
CA LEU A 103 11.31 -9.67 9.35
C LEU A 103 12.55 -8.90 8.90
N ILE A 104 12.40 -7.88 8.05
CA ILE A 104 13.55 -7.17 7.49
C ILE A 104 14.12 -6.19 8.51
N TYR A 105 13.28 -5.39 9.17
CA TYR A 105 13.75 -4.33 10.05
C TYR A 105 13.98 -4.82 11.49
N PHE A 106 13.00 -5.46 12.14
CA PHE A 106 13.15 -5.82 13.57
C PHE A 106 14.17 -6.93 13.80
N TYR A 107 14.17 -7.96 12.95
CA TYR A 107 15.14 -9.04 13.10
C TYR A 107 16.56 -8.56 12.78
N SER A 108 16.78 -7.83 11.68
CA SER A 108 18.13 -7.38 11.29
C SER A 108 18.76 -6.36 12.24
N ASN A 109 17.96 -5.66 13.03
CA ASN A 109 18.41 -4.72 14.08
C ASN A 109 18.47 -5.38 15.47
N ASN A 110 18.50 -6.72 15.53
CA ASN A 110 18.67 -7.52 16.73
C ASN A 110 17.60 -7.29 17.83
N LEU A 111 16.42 -6.78 17.48
CA LEU A 111 15.35 -6.52 18.45
C LEU A 111 14.72 -7.81 18.98
N LEU A 112 14.80 -8.91 18.20
CA LEU A 112 14.24 -10.22 18.53
C LEU A 112 15.31 -11.21 19.00
N GLY A 113 16.59 -10.84 18.95
CA GLY A 113 17.70 -11.78 19.11
C GLY A 113 17.88 -12.73 17.92
N TYR A 114 18.83 -13.66 18.04
CA TYR A 114 19.06 -14.69 17.03
C TYR A 114 17.93 -15.73 17.02
N ILE A 115 17.42 -16.03 15.82
CA ILE A 115 16.37 -17.03 15.61
C ILE A 115 16.94 -18.11 14.67
N PRO A 116 16.91 -19.39 15.06
CA PRO A 116 17.33 -20.48 14.17
C PRO A 116 16.57 -20.45 12.84
N GLN A 117 17.29 -20.69 11.73
CA GLN A 117 16.76 -20.54 10.38
C GLN A 117 15.42 -21.28 10.13
N PRO A 118 15.20 -22.54 10.58
CA PRO A 118 13.92 -23.21 10.37
C PRO A 118 12.74 -22.49 11.06
N ILE A 119 12.98 -21.94 12.25
CA ILE A 119 11.98 -21.19 13.01
C ILE A 119 11.72 -19.85 12.32
N LEU A 120 12.76 -19.15 11.86
CA LEU A 120 12.63 -17.90 11.13
C LEU A 120 11.81 -18.06 9.86
N LEU A 121 12.06 -19.13 9.09
CA LEU A 121 11.27 -19.45 7.89
C LEU A 121 9.81 -19.78 8.22
N THR A 122 9.57 -20.45 9.34
CA THR A 122 8.21 -20.78 9.81
C THR A 122 7.46 -19.50 10.20
N ILE A 123 8.11 -18.60 10.95
CA ILE A 123 7.55 -17.28 11.30
C ILE A 123 7.27 -16.48 10.03
N ALA A 124 8.21 -16.45 9.08
CA ALA A 124 8.04 -15.75 7.82
C ALA A 124 6.84 -16.30 7.03
N PHE A 125 6.69 -17.62 6.96
CA PHE A 125 5.54 -18.24 6.32
C PHE A 125 4.23 -17.86 6.99
N ILE A 126 4.15 -17.93 8.33
CA ILE A 126 2.95 -17.56 9.10
C ILE A 126 2.57 -16.09 8.92
N LEU A 127 3.54 -15.20 8.80
CA LEU A 127 3.28 -13.76 8.61
C LEU A 127 2.86 -13.42 7.17
N LEU A 128 3.50 -14.02 6.17
CA LEU A 128 3.33 -13.63 4.77
C LEU A 128 2.22 -14.40 4.05
N PHE A 129 2.07 -15.69 4.34
CA PHE A 129 1.14 -16.57 3.64
C PHE A 129 -0.34 -16.19 3.79
N PRO A 130 -0.85 -15.75 4.97
CA PRO A 130 -2.26 -15.42 5.12
C PRO A 130 -2.72 -14.31 4.17
N PHE A 131 -1.90 -13.25 4.00
CA PHE A 131 -2.22 -12.17 3.07
C PHE A 131 -2.31 -12.68 1.63
N MET A 132 -1.35 -13.51 1.21
CA MET A 132 -1.37 -14.12 -0.12
C MET A 132 -2.64 -14.96 -0.32
N ALA A 133 -2.99 -15.80 0.65
CA ALA A 133 -4.16 -16.67 0.59
C ALA A 133 -5.45 -15.85 0.47
N ILE A 134 -5.65 -14.83 1.30
CA ILE A 134 -6.87 -14.00 1.23
C ILE A 134 -6.96 -13.24 -0.10
N CYS A 135 -5.85 -12.72 -0.63
CA CYS A 135 -5.86 -12.03 -1.92
C CYS A 135 -6.26 -12.98 -3.06
N ILE A 136 -5.71 -14.19 -3.09
CA ILE A 136 -6.05 -15.20 -4.11
C ILE A 136 -7.53 -15.58 -4.01
N PHE A 137 -8.04 -15.90 -2.81
CA PHE A 137 -9.44 -16.25 -2.64
C PHE A 137 -10.38 -15.07 -2.92
N ALA A 138 -9.95 -13.84 -2.62
CA ALA A 138 -10.73 -12.63 -2.89
C ALA A 138 -10.96 -12.41 -4.38
N VAL A 139 -10.04 -12.82 -5.26
CA VAL A 139 -10.25 -12.77 -6.73
C VAL A 139 -11.48 -13.59 -7.13
N PHE A 140 -11.63 -14.80 -6.56
CA PHE A 140 -12.80 -15.65 -6.84
C PHE A 140 -14.09 -15.02 -6.34
N GLY A 141 -14.07 -14.47 -5.12
CA GLY A 141 -15.23 -13.78 -4.54
C GLY A 141 -15.63 -12.55 -5.35
N LEU A 142 -14.65 -11.71 -5.70
CA LEU A 142 -14.84 -10.47 -6.46
C LEU A 142 -15.51 -10.74 -7.81
N LEU A 143 -15.05 -11.75 -8.54
CA LEU A 143 -15.60 -12.10 -9.86
C LEU A 143 -16.96 -12.81 -9.77
N SER A 144 -17.30 -13.38 -8.61
CA SER A 144 -18.59 -14.03 -8.34
C SER A 144 -19.68 -13.06 -7.86
N LEU A 145 -19.31 -11.82 -7.52
CA LEU A 145 -20.25 -10.84 -6.99
C LEU A 145 -21.38 -10.51 -7.98
N ARG A 146 -22.61 -10.48 -7.46
CA ARG A 146 -23.78 -10.02 -8.22
C ARG A 146 -23.74 -8.51 -8.36
N ARG A 147 -23.98 -8.00 -9.56
CA ARG A 147 -24.06 -6.55 -9.81
C ARG A 147 -25.28 -5.95 -9.11
N ASN A 148 -25.03 -5.22 -8.03
CA ASN A 148 -26.03 -4.46 -7.29
C ASN A 148 -25.39 -3.19 -6.67
N HIS A 149 -26.21 -2.33 -6.06
CA HIS A 149 -25.73 -1.10 -5.42
C HIS A 149 -24.68 -1.34 -4.33
N GLN A 150 -24.79 -2.42 -3.56
CA GLN A 150 -23.83 -2.75 -2.49
C GLN A 150 -22.44 -3.10 -3.05
N THR A 151 -22.41 -3.91 -4.11
CA THR A 151 -21.16 -4.25 -4.80
C THR A 151 -20.56 -3.02 -5.49
N ALA A 152 -21.39 -2.13 -6.05
CA ALA A 152 -20.90 -0.87 -6.59
C ALA A 152 -20.25 0.01 -5.50
N LEU A 153 -20.85 0.10 -4.31
CA LEU A 153 -20.25 0.81 -3.17
C LEU A 153 -18.93 0.17 -2.73
N LEU A 154 -18.84 -1.17 -2.73
CA LEU A 154 -17.59 -1.88 -2.44
C LEU A 154 -16.51 -1.54 -3.49
N PHE A 155 -16.84 -1.58 -4.78
CA PHE A 155 -15.89 -1.19 -5.84
C PHE A 155 -15.46 0.28 -5.70
N LEU A 156 -16.38 1.19 -5.38
CA LEU A 156 -16.06 2.58 -5.12
C LEU A 156 -15.13 2.73 -3.92
N LEU A 157 -15.35 1.98 -2.84
CA LEU A 157 -14.44 1.97 -1.68
C LEU A 157 -13.02 1.57 -2.10
N PHE A 158 -12.87 0.45 -2.83
CA PHE A 158 -11.56 0.00 -3.32
C PHE A 158 -10.90 1.05 -4.21
N ILE A 159 -11.63 1.62 -5.18
CA ILE A 159 -11.09 2.64 -6.10
C ILE A 159 -10.66 3.89 -5.32
N TRP A 160 -11.55 4.46 -4.51
CA TRP A 160 -11.28 5.71 -3.80
C TRP A 160 -10.18 5.57 -2.74
N TYR A 161 -10.07 4.41 -2.11
CA TYR A 161 -8.98 4.14 -1.17
C TYR A 161 -7.65 3.91 -1.90
N LEU A 162 -7.66 3.20 -3.02
CA LEU A 162 -6.44 2.85 -3.76
C LEU A 162 -5.84 4.04 -4.54
N LEU A 163 -6.66 4.96 -5.04
CA LEU A 163 -6.24 6.09 -5.87
C LEU A 163 -5.14 6.95 -5.21
N PRO A 164 -5.30 7.45 -3.96
CA PRO A 164 -4.23 8.18 -3.27
C PRO A 164 -2.92 7.38 -3.18
N HIS A 165 -2.99 6.08 -2.91
CA HIS A 165 -1.79 5.25 -2.77
C HIS A 165 -1.07 5.01 -4.10
N ILE A 166 -1.81 4.87 -5.21
CA ILE A 166 -1.22 4.78 -6.55
C ILE A 166 -0.57 6.12 -6.96
N PHE A 167 -1.19 7.26 -6.65
CA PHE A 167 -0.75 8.55 -7.19
C PHE A 167 0.16 9.34 -6.26
N ILE A 168 0.22 9.03 -4.97
CA ILE A 168 1.02 9.80 -4.01
C ILE A 168 2.15 8.91 -3.50
N LEU A 169 1.84 7.95 -2.62
CA LEU A 169 2.83 7.12 -1.94
C LEU A 169 2.19 5.79 -1.55
N SER A 170 2.92 4.69 -1.73
CA SER A 170 2.47 3.37 -1.30
C SER A 170 3.53 2.60 -0.51
N GLU A 171 3.07 1.86 0.48
CA GLU A 171 3.83 0.86 1.22
C GLU A 171 2.97 -0.40 1.37
N ASP A 172 3.59 -1.50 1.80
CA ASP A 172 2.93 -2.76 2.15
C ASP A 172 1.77 -2.50 3.13
N ARG A 173 2.05 -1.86 4.26
CA ARG A 173 1.07 -1.61 5.33
C ARG A 173 -0.18 -0.81 4.94
N PHE A 174 -0.23 -0.16 3.78
CA PHE A 174 -1.39 0.66 3.41
C PHE A 174 -2.60 -0.18 3.00
N HIS A 175 -2.43 -1.45 2.65
CA HIS A 175 -3.56 -2.34 2.40
C HIS A 175 -4.30 -2.78 3.68
N LEU A 176 -3.74 -2.53 4.88
CA LEU A 176 -4.31 -2.98 6.15
C LEU A 176 -5.77 -2.55 6.34
N ALA A 177 -6.15 -1.34 5.92
CA ALA A 177 -7.53 -0.86 6.03
C ALA A 177 -8.50 -1.61 5.10
N LEU A 178 -7.99 -2.19 4.01
CA LEU A 178 -8.78 -2.99 3.06
C LEU A 178 -8.85 -4.47 3.44
N ILE A 179 -8.00 -4.96 4.36
CA ILE A 179 -7.97 -6.37 4.76
C ILE A 179 -9.35 -6.91 5.14
N PRO A 180 -10.19 -6.24 5.97
CA PRO A 180 -11.51 -6.77 6.32
C PRO A 180 -12.40 -7.01 5.09
N TYR A 181 -12.34 -6.11 4.10
CA TYR A 181 -13.11 -6.21 2.87
C TYR A 181 -12.57 -7.30 1.93
N ILE A 182 -11.24 -7.40 1.82
CA ILE A 182 -10.57 -8.48 1.09
C ILE A 182 -10.92 -9.83 1.74
N ALA A 183 -10.93 -9.92 3.07
CA ALA A 183 -11.27 -11.14 3.81
C ALA A 183 -12.72 -11.57 3.59
N ILE A 184 -13.67 -10.63 3.52
CA ILE A 184 -15.07 -10.93 3.16
C ILE A 184 -15.15 -11.53 1.75
N LEU A 185 -14.47 -10.92 0.78
CA LEU A 185 -14.41 -11.45 -0.59
C LEU A 185 -13.73 -12.82 -0.62
N ALA A 186 -12.66 -13.01 0.14
CA ALA A 186 -11.91 -14.25 0.25
C ALA A 186 -12.78 -15.36 0.82
N SER A 187 -13.50 -15.09 1.90
CA SER A 187 -14.43 -16.04 2.51
C SER A 187 -15.52 -16.46 1.51
N TYR A 188 -16.12 -15.49 0.80
CA TYR A 188 -17.12 -15.79 -0.21
C TYR A 188 -16.57 -16.65 -1.37
N GLY A 189 -15.39 -16.28 -1.90
CA GLY A 189 -14.72 -17.05 -2.96
C GLY A 189 -14.34 -18.46 -2.52
N PHE A 190 -13.83 -18.60 -1.29
CA PHE A 190 -13.50 -19.88 -0.68
C PHE A 190 -14.73 -20.78 -0.54
N THR A 191 -15.85 -20.27 -0.04
CA THR A 191 -17.09 -21.03 0.09
C THR A 191 -17.58 -21.56 -1.27
N LEU A 192 -17.56 -20.72 -2.31
CA LEU A 192 -17.98 -21.12 -3.66
C LEU A 192 -17.07 -22.21 -4.25
N LEU A 193 -15.76 -22.09 -4.05
CA LEU A 193 -14.80 -23.11 -4.49
C LEU A 193 -14.99 -24.43 -3.74
N PHE A 194 -15.12 -24.36 -2.41
CA PHE A 194 -15.24 -25.55 -1.58
C PHE A 194 -16.55 -26.30 -1.81
N ALA A 195 -17.65 -25.56 -1.97
CA ALA A 195 -18.96 -26.12 -2.32
C ALA A 195 -19.07 -26.55 -3.80
N LYS A 196 -18.04 -26.29 -4.63
CA LYS A 196 -18.04 -26.51 -6.09
C LYS A 196 -19.19 -25.78 -6.82
N GLU A 197 -19.57 -24.62 -6.31
CA GLU A 197 -20.64 -23.77 -6.84
C GLU A 197 -20.11 -22.62 -7.74
N LEU A 198 -18.79 -22.61 -8.00
CA LEU A 198 -18.17 -21.60 -8.83
C LEU A 198 -18.67 -21.70 -10.29
N ASN A 199 -19.51 -20.76 -10.72
CA ASN A 199 -20.06 -20.71 -12.07
C ASN A 199 -19.52 -19.50 -12.84
N PHE A 200 -18.30 -19.62 -13.35
CA PHE A 200 -17.64 -18.57 -14.13
C PHE A 200 -17.95 -18.67 -15.62
N LYS A 201 -18.31 -17.52 -16.20
CA LYS A 201 -18.27 -17.31 -17.65
C LYS A 201 -16.82 -17.34 -18.12
N LYS A 202 -16.60 -17.68 -19.39
CA LYS A 202 -15.25 -17.75 -20.00
C LYS A 202 -14.38 -16.52 -19.71
N TRP A 203 -14.94 -15.31 -19.78
CA TRP A 203 -14.20 -14.08 -19.49
C TRP A 203 -13.82 -13.95 -18.00
N GLN A 204 -14.69 -14.38 -17.07
CA GLN A 204 -14.38 -14.38 -15.63
C GLN A 204 -13.24 -15.34 -15.32
N THR A 205 -13.22 -16.52 -15.94
CA THR A 205 -12.11 -17.48 -15.79
C THR A 205 -10.80 -16.89 -16.27
N ILE A 206 -10.77 -16.26 -17.45
CA ILE A 206 -9.57 -15.62 -18.00
C ILE A 206 -9.11 -14.49 -17.08
N THR A 207 -10.02 -13.60 -16.67
CA THR A 207 -9.70 -12.49 -15.74
C THR A 207 -9.18 -13.02 -14.40
N CYS A 208 -9.77 -14.09 -13.86
CA CYS A 208 -9.32 -14.72 -12.62
C CYS A 208 -7.87 -15.21 -12.73
N ILE A 209 -7.55 -15.94 -13.81
CA ILE A 209 -6.19 -16.43 -14.05
C ILE A 209 -5.22 -15.27 -14.17
N ILE A 210 -5.57 -14.24 -14.96
CA ILE A 210 -4.71 -13.06 -15.13
C ILE A 210 -4.46 -12.37 -13.78
N LEU A 211 -5.50 -12.11 -12.98
CA LEU A 211 -5.34 -11.43 -11.69
C LEU A 211 -4.50 -12.23 -10.71
N ILE A 212 -4.71 -13.55 -10.62
CA ILE A 212 -3.90 -14.43 -9.77
C ILE A 212 -2.45 -14.46 -10.27
N CYS A 213 -2.22 -14.57 -11.57
CA CYS A 213 -0.87 -14.51 -12.14
C CYS A 213 -0.19 -13.18 -11.84
N LEU A 214 -0.90 -12.04 -11.95
CA LEU A 214 -0.35 -10.73 -11.61
C LEU A 214 0.04 -10.64 -10.13
N LEU A 215 -0.79 -11.15 -9.22
CA LEU A 215 -0.47 -11.20 -7.78
C LEU A 215 0.78 -12.07 -7.51
N LEU A 216 0.84 -13.27 -8.10
CA LEU A 216 1.99 -14.16 -7.94
C LEU A 216 3.26 -13.57 -8.54
N LEU A 217 3.17 -12.93 -9.71
CA LEU A 217 4.29 -12.23 -10.34
C LEU A 217 4.73 -11.03 -9.50
N ASN A 218 3.80 -10.30 -8.88
CA ASN A 218 4.11 -9.19 -7.98
C ASN A 218 4.96 -9.67 -6.79
N TRP A 219 4.48 -10.67 -6.06
CA TRP A 219 5.20 -11.23 -4.91
C TRP A 219 6.51 -11.91 -5.32
N GLY A 220 6.53 -12.60 -6.47
CA GLY A 220 7.76 -13.19 -7.00
C GLY A 220 8.81 -12.14 -7.39
N SER A 221 8.38 -11.05 -8.02
CA SER A 221 9.24 -9.91 -8.36
C SER A 221 9.78 -9.21 -7.11
N GLU A 222 8.91 -9.01 -6.11
CA GLU A 222 9.29 -8.47 -4.82
C GLU A 222 10.36 -9.33 -4.12
N LEU A 223 10.13 -10.64 -3.99
CA LEU A 223 11.09 -11.56 -3.39
C LEU A 223 12.42 -11.60 -4.17
N ASN A 224 12.38 -11.51 -5.49
CA ASN A 224 13.59 -11.44 -6.32
C ASN A 224 14.34 -10.11 -6.15
N ARG A 225 13.63 -8.99 -6.07
CA ARG A 225 14.21 -7.66 -5.80
C ARG A 225 14.92 -7.64 -4.45
N ASP A 226 14.36 -8.30 -3.45
CA ASP A 226 14.89 -8.33 -2.08
C ASP A 226 15.78 -9.55 -1.78
N ARG A 227 16.12 -10.35 -2.80
CA ARG A 227 16.86 -11.62 -2.65
C ARG A 227 18.17 -11.48 -1.86
N GLU A 228 18.89 -10.39 -2.07
CA GLU A 228 20.18 -10.13 -1.42
C GLU A 228 19.98 -9.84 0.07
N LYS A 229 18.98 -9.02 0.41
CA LYS A 229 18.59 -8.76 1.81
C LYS A 229 18.11 -10.03 2.51
N ILE A 230 17.30 -10.84 1.81
CA ILE A 230 16.79 -12.11 2.34
C ILE A 230 17.94 -13.09 2.59
N ALA A 231 18.91 -13.19 1.66
CA ALA A 231 20.08 -14.05 1.84
C ALA A 231 20.91 -13.65 3.08
N VAL A 232 21.08 -12.35 3.32
CA VAL A 232 21.74 -11.84 4.53
C VAL A 232 20.93 -12.16 5.79
N ILE A 233 19.61 -11.96 5.79
CA ILE A 233 18.72 -12.27 6.92
C ILE A 233 18.78 -13.75 7.30
N LEU A 234 18.85 -14.63 6.31
CA LEU A 234 18.91 -16.08 6.54
C LEU A 234 20.31 -16.58 6.93
N SER A 235 21.32 -15.70 6.94
CA SER A 235 22.67 -16.04 7.39
C SER A 235 22.77 -16.11 8.92
N PRO A 236 23.84 -16.74 9.47
CA PRO A 236 24.06 -16.80 10.92
C PRO A 236 24.20 -15.43 11.61
N ILE A 237 24.52 -14.38 10.84
CA ILE A 237 24.66 -12.99 11.31
C ILE A 237 23.49 -12.11 10.83
N GLY A 238 22.40 -12.71 10.34
CA GLY A 238 21.28 -11.97 9.78
C GLY A 238 20.58 -11.05 10.77
N ASN A 239 20.60 -11.39 12.06
CA ASN A 239 20.02 -10.57 13.12
C ASN A 239 20.85 -9.30 13.45
N THR A 240 22.06 -9.16 12.91
CA THR A 240 22.94 -8.00 13.14
C THR A 240 23.26 -7.25 11.85
N ALA A 241 22.53 -7.51 10.76
CA ALA A 241 22.76 -6.89 9.47
C ALA A 241 22.44 -5.38 9.44
N GLY A 242 21.66 -4.88 10.40
CA GLY A 242 21.43 -3.44 10.61
C GLY A 242 20.75 -2.75 9.43
N PHE A 243 19.75 -3.39 8.80
CA PHE A 243 19.10 -2.77 7.65
C PHE A 243 18.34 -1.50 8.06
N PRO A 244 18.48 -0.41 7.29
CA PRO A 244 17.71 0.79 7.51
C PRO A 244 16.23 0.56 7.18
N TYR A 245 15.41 1.51 7.60
CA TYR A 245 13.99 1.55 7.30
C TYR A 245 13.74 1.70 5.79
#